data_AF-A0A7S4RBT2-F1
#
_entry.id   AF-A0A7S4RBT2-F1
#
_cell.length_a   1.000
_cell.length_b   1.000
_cell.length_c   1.000
_cell.angle_alpha   90.00
_cell.angle_beta   90.00
_cell.angle_gamma   90.00
#
_symmetry.space_group_name_H-M   'P 1'
#
loop_
_entity.id
_entity.type
_entity.pdbx_description
1 polymer ?
#
loop_
_entity_poly.entity_id
_entity_poly.type
_entity_poly.pdbx_seq_one_letter_code
_entity_poly.pdbx_strand_id
1 'polypeptide(L)'
;FHEKPFAGINGSGKHANWSVGTDTGLNFFHPGKTDEARKVFVTAIACLAYGLCQYNEAMRCAVASAGNDHRLGAQEAPPAIISLYPGEGFQAHVEAIVAGGDLLGYTAERKAQSTGCTASMPVEANCEDRNRTAPFPFCGNRFEFRAVGSSQNCAFPVMLCNAVMAAGMAHVARLIEGGTSHRDAVAQTFKENRHVIFTGNGYSDVWPLEASMRGLPNLRTTPEAIAAWDSVKNKALFRTMGVFTNEETEAVKHIMYENYITSLTVEVN
;
A
#
# COMPACT_ATOMS: atom_id res chain seq x y z
N PHE A 1 8.02 10.25 -20.07
CA PHE A 1 9.10 9.52 -19.37
C PHE A 1 8.78 8.04 -19.45
N HIS A 2 9.72 7.17 -19.84
CA HIS A 2 9.50 5.72 -19.88
C HIS A 2 9.98 5.06 -18.58
N GLU A 3 9.30 4.03 -18.10
CA GLU A 3 9.63 3.32 -16.85
C GLU A 3 10.92 2.51 -16.97
N LYS A 4 11.22 2.00 -18.16
CA LYS A 4 12.40 1.16 -18.42
C LYS A 4 13.07 1.51 -19.76
N PRO A 5 13.71 2.67 -19.89
CA PRO A 5 14.26 3.11 -21.18
C PRO A 5 15.46 2.27 -21.66
N PHE A 6 16.19 1.64 -20.73
CA PHE A 6 17.35 0.80 -21.04
C PHE A 6 17.27 -0.52 -20.28
N ALA A 7 17.58 -1.62 -20.95
CA ALA A 7 17.69 -2.93 -20.33
C ALA A 7 18.92 -3.00 -19.40
N GLY A 8 18.83 -3.80 -18.35
CA GLY A 8 19.97 -4.08 -17.46
C GLY A 8 20.32 -3.00 -16.43
N ILE A 9 19.77 -1.78 -16.50
CA ILE A 9 19.98 -0.71 -15.51
C ILE A 9 18.66 -0.28 -14.84
N ASN A 10 18.73 0.32 -13.65
CA ASN A 10 17.56 0.72 -12.87
C ASN A 10 16.46 1.42 -13.68
N GLY A 11 15.20 1.13 -13.34
CA GLY A 11 14.04 1.78 -13.94
C GLY A 11 13.73 3.14 -13.32
N SER A 12 12.78 3.85 -13.93
CA SER A 12 12.26 5.13 -13.45
C SER A 12 10.88 4.94 -12.83
N GLY A 13 10.71 5.33 -11.57
CA GLY A 13 9.43 5.33 -10.86
C GLY A 13 9.00 6.74 -10.45
N LYS A 14 7.71 6.93 -10.16
CA LYS A 14 7.15 8.17 -9.62
C LYS A 14 6.50 7.89 -8.28
N HIS A 15 7.32 7.77 -7.24
CA HIS A 15 6.83 7.39 -5.92
C HIS A 15 5.80 8.40 -5.38
N ALA A 16 4.58 7.95 -5.12
CA ALA A 16 3.53 8.78 -4.57
C ALA A 16 3.59 8.76 -3.05
N ASN A 17 4.16 9.82 -2.46
CA ASN A 17 4.15 10.02 -1.02
C ASN A 17 2.76 10.52 -0.61
N TRP A 18 2.05 9.75 0.21
CA TRP A 18 0.62 9.95 0.48
C TRP A 18 0.33 9.89 1.99
N SER A 19 -0.45 10.86 2.46
CA SER A 19 -0.91 10.97 3.84
C SER A 19 -2.33 11.51 3.90
N VAL A 20 -3.06 11.14 4.95
CA VAL A 20 -4.38 11.69 5.25
C VAL A 20 -4.27 12.59 6.48
N GLY A 21 -4.88 13.76 6.43
CA GLY A 21 -4.93 14.65 7.58
C GLY A 21 -6.24 15.43 7.66
N THR A 22 -6.49 15.99 8.83
CA THR A 22 -7.66 16.84 9.10
C THR A 22 -7.34 18.31 8.83
N ASP A 23 -8.40 19.11 8.69
CA ASP A 23 -8.35 20.56 8.68
C ASP A 23 -7.75 21.15 9.98
N THR A 24 -7.81 20.42 11.09
CA THR A 24 -7.18 20.78 12.37
C THR A 24 -5.67 20.45 12.45
N GLY A 25 -5.09 19.86 11.40
CA GLY A 25 -3.66 19.55 11.32
C GLY A 25 -3.25 18.19 11.90
N LEU A 26 -4.20 17.32 12.25
CA LEU A 26 -3.91 15.95 12.67
C LEU A 26 -3.55 15.10 11.45
N ASN A 27 -2.36 14.50 11.44
CA ASN A 27 -1.93 13.55 10.40
C ASN A 27 -2.17 12.12 10.88
N PHE A 28 -2.96 11.36 10.12
CA PHE A 28 -3.38 10.00 10.46
C PHE A 28 -2.24 8.99 10.39
N PHE A 29 -1.17 9.28 9.65
CA PHE A 29 0.00 8.42 9.56
C PHE A 29 1.18 8.98 10.35
N HIS A 30 0.96 9.98 11.21
CA HIS A 30 1.96 10.36 12.18
C HIS A 30 1.71 9.60 13.49
N PRO A 31 2.67 8.83 14.03
CA PRO A 31 2.51 8.04 15.26
C PRO A 31 2.09 8.88 16.48
N GLY A 32 2.33 10.19 16.42
CA GLY A 32 1.82 11.13 17.42
C GLY A 32 2.60 11.11 18.73
N LYS A 33 2.30 12.09 19.58
CA LYS A 33 2.82 12.18 20.94
C LYS A 33 1.73 12.04 22.02
N THR A 34 0.47 12.23 21.62
CA THR A 34 -0.71 12.07 22.49
C THR A 34 -1.34 10.71 22.26
N ASP A 35 -2.07 10.21 23.25
CA ASP A 35 -2.75 8.91 23.15
C ASP A 35 -3.84 8.92 22.07
N GLU A 36 -4.51 10.05 21.86
CA GLU A 36 -5.47 10.24 20.77
C GLU A 36 -4.78 10.08 19.41
N ALA A 37 -3.66 10.78 19.18
CA ALA A 37 -2.93 10.69 17.92
C ALA A 37 -2.38 9.27 17.67
N ARG A 38 -1.91 8.58 18.72
CA ARG A 38 -1.46 7.18 18.65
C ARG A 38 -2.60 6.23 18.28
N LYS A 39 -3.78 6.40 18.87
CA LYS A 39 -4.97 5.61 18.54
C LYS A 39 -5.42 5.84 17.11
N VAL A 40 -5.42 7.09 16.65
CA VAL A 40 -5.73 7.43 15.24
C VAL A 40 -4.72 6.78 14.30
N PHE A 41 -3.42 6.83 14.62
CA PHE A 41 -2.37 6.18 13.84
C PHE A 41 -2.59 4.68 13.66
N VAL A 42 -2.81 3.96 14.78
CA VAL A 42 -3.06 2.52 14.75
C VAL A 42 -4.33 2.19 13.98
N THR A 43 -5.40 2.96 14.19
CA THR A 43 -6.68 2.80 13.50
C THR A 43 -6.52 3.03 12.00
N ALA A 44 -5.78 4.07 11.59
CA ALA A 44 -5.55 4.40 10.20
C ALA A 44 -4.78 3.30 9.47
N ILE A 45 -3.80 2.67 10.13
CA ILE A 45 -3.09 1.52 9.56
C ILE A 45 -4.00 0.29 9.45
N ALA A 46 -4.92 0.07 10.39
CA ALA A 46 -5.93 -0.99 10.27
C ALA A 46 -6.85 -0.75 9.06
N CYS A 47 -7.33 0.49 8.86
CA CYS A 47 -8.11 0.89 7.69
C CYS A 47 -7.33 0.68 6.38
N LEU A 48 -6.06 1.07 6.34
CA LEU A 48 -5.22 0.88 5.16
C LEU A 48 -4.96 -0.61 4.88
N ALA A 49 -4.69 -1.41 5.92
CA ALA A 49 -4.54 -2.86 5.78
C ALA A 49 -5.81 -3.51 5.23
N TYR A 50 -7.00 -3.12 5.72
CA TYR A 50 -8.28 -3.53 5.15
C TYR A 50 -8.37 -3.16 3.67
N GLY A 51 -8.15 -1.89 3.33
CA GLY A 51 -8.27 -1.42 1.95
C GLY A 51 -7.34 -2.15 0.97
N LEU A 52 -6.06 -2.29 1.34
CA LEU A 52 -5.06 -2.97 0.51
C LEU A 52 -5.31 -4.49 0.40
N CYS A 53 -5.80 -5.11 1.47
CA CYS A 53 -6.15 -6.52 1.47
C CYS A 53 -7.38 -6.77 0.59
N GLN A 54 -8.46 -6.04 0.83
CA GLN A 54 -9.73 -6.25 0.15
C GLN A 54 -9.67 -5.84 -1.33
N TYR A 55 -8.88 -4.85 -1.71
CA TYR A 55 -8.84 -4.32 -3.08
C TYR A 55 -7.44 -4.42 -3.71
N ASN A 56 -6.71 -5.48 -3.37
CA ASN A 56 -5.32 -5.70 -3.79
C ASN A 56 -5.16 -5.64 -5.33
N GLU A 57 -6.03 -6.33 -6.06
CA GLU A 57 -5.99 -6.34 -7.52
C GLU A 57 -6.22 -4.94 -8.10
N ALA A 58 -7.14 -4.15 -7.53
CA ALA A 58 -7.38 -2.78 -7.97
C ALA A 58 -6.15 -1.88 -7.76
N MET A 59 -5.43 -2.06 -6.64
CA MET A 59 -4.18 -1.36 -6.38
C MET A 59 -3.09 -1.75 -7.40
N ARG A 60 -3.03 -3.03 -7.81
CA ARG A 60 -2.14 -3.47 -8.89
C ARG A 60 -2.56 -2.92 -10.27
N CYS A 61 -3.86 -2.80 -10.53
CA CYS A 61 -4.40 -2.14 -11.73
C CYS A 61 -3.98 -0.67 -11.82
N ALA A 62 -3.97 0.03 -10.69
CA ALA A 62 -3.66 1.46 -10.63
C ALA A 62 -2.28 1.81 -11.23
N VAL A 63 -1.37 0.84 -11.24
CA VAL A 63 0.00 0.98 -11.74
C VAL A 63 0.25 0.16 -13.01
N ALA A 64 -0.81 -0.34 -13.66
CA ALA A 64 -0.70 -1.16 -14.86
C ALA A 64 -0.43 -0.30 -16.10
N SER A 65 0.66 -0.63 -16.80
CA SER A 65 1.06 -0.05 -18.09
C SER A 65 2.16 -0.93 -18.70
N ALA A 66 2.29 -0.91 -20.03
CA ALA A 66 3.31 -1.68 -20.74
C ALA A 66 4.74 -1.40 -20.21
N GLY A 67 5.11 -0.12 -20.09
CA GLY A 67 6.41 0.27 -19.55
C GLY A 67 6.66 -0.22 -18.12
N ASN A 68 5.64 -0.16 -17.25
CA ASN A 68 5.81 -0.55 -15.84
C ASN A 68 5.90 -2.08 -15.66
N ASP A 69 5.35 -2.88 -16.58
CA ASP A 69 5.56 -4.35 -16.56
C ASP A 69 7.05 -4.72 -16.71
N HIS A 70 7.84 -3.92 -17.45
CA HIS A 70 9.29 -4.09 -17.54
C HIS A 70 10.05 -3.61 -16.30
N ARG A 71 9.39 -2.85 -15.42
CA ARG A 71 10.01 -2.24 -14.25
C ARG A 71 9.76 -3.04 -12.97
N LEU A 72 8.50 -3.44 -12.72
CA LEU A 72 8.10 -4.04 -11.44
C LEU A 72 8.83 -5.37 -11.17
N GLY A 73 9.24 -5.57 -9.92
CA GLY A 73 9.92 -6.78 -9.45
C GLY A 73 11.41 -6.87 -9.81
N ALA A 74 12.01 -5.80 -10.30
CA ALA A 74 13.43 -5.74 -10.64
C ALA A 74 14.07 -4.44 -10.17
N GLN A 75 15.37 -4.47 -9.86
CA GLN A 75 16.26 -3.31 -9.77
C GLN A 75 15.66 -2.10 -9.03
N GLU A 76 15.38 -2.30 -7.74
CA GLU A 76 14.79 -1.32 -6.81
C GLU A 76 13.32 -0.94 -7.00
N ALA A 77 12.62 -1.56 -7.96
CA ALA A 77 11.17 -1.45 -8.08
C ALA A 77 10.47 -2.61 -7.36
N PRO A 78 9.40 -2.33 -6.59
CA PRO A 78 8.68 -3.38 -5.85
C PRO A 78 8.07 -4.42 -6.79
N PRO A 79 7.86 -5.67 -6.34
CA PRO A 79 7.14 -6.68 -7.11
C PRO A 79 5.68 -6.29 -7.33
N ALA A 80 5.02 -7.00 -8.25
CA ALA A 80 3.59 -6.83 -8.54
C ALA A 80 2.63 -7.29 -7.43
N ILE A 81 3.17 -7.68 -6.27
CA ILE A 81 2.44 -8.14 -5.09
C ILE A 81 2.26 -6.93 -4.18
N ILE A 82 1.03 -6.44 -4.01
CA ILE A 82 0.75 -5.27 -3.17
C ILE A 82 0.78 -5.69 -1.70
N SER A 83 1.74 -5.17 -0.93
CA SER A 83 1.89 -5.40 0.51
C SER A 83 2.15 -4.10 1.27
N LEU A 84 1.76 -4.11 2.54
CA LEU A 84 1.91 -3.01 3.48
C LEU A 84 3.14 -3.25 4.37
N TYR A 85 4.03 -2.27 4.46
CA TYR A 85 5.18 -2.30 5.36
C TYR A 85 5.04 -1.16 6.38
N PRO A 86 4.49 -1.41 7.57
CA PRO A 86 4.43 -0.42 8.65
C PRO A 86 5.68 -0.43 9.53
N GLY A 87 6.53 -1.45 9.41
CA GLY A 87 7.70 -1.68 10.26
C GLY A 87 7.58 -2.94 11.12
N GLU A 88 8.71 -3.51 11.54
CA GLU A 88 8.77 -4.74 12.36
C GLU A 88 8.18 -4.49 13.75
N GLY A 89 8.49 -3.33 14.36
CA GLY A 89 7.95 -2.96 15.66
C GLY A 89 6.44 -2.79 15.61
N PHE A 90 5.94 -2.15 14.55
CA PHE A 90 4.50 -2.00 14.36
C PHE A 90 3.81 -3.35 14.07
N GLN A 91 4.43 -4.25 13.29
CA GLN A 91 3.86 -5.58 13.08
C GLN A 91 3.74 -6.36 14.39
N ALA A 92 4.76 -6.31 15.27
CA ALA A 92 4.66 -6.91 16.60
C ALA A 92 3.52 -6.30 17.43
N HIS A 93 3.30 -4.98 17.32
CA HIS A 93 2.17 -4.30 17.96
C HIS A 93 0.82 -4.78 17.42
N VAL A 94 0.71 -5.01 16.11
CA VAL A 94 -0.50 -5.60 15.49
C VAL A 94 -0.78 -6.99 16.07
N GLU A 95 0.24 -7.83 16.23
CA GLU A 95 0.08 -9.16 16.85
C GLU A 95 -0.39 -9.05 18.32
N ALA A 96 0.17 -8.10 19.09
CA ALA A 96 -0.25 -7.85 20.46
C ALA A 96 -1.72 -7.38 20.55
N ILE A 97 -2.15 -6.48 19.65
CA ILE A 97 -3.55 -6.05 19.57
C ILE A 97 -4.46 -7.24 19.25
N VAL A 98 -4.12 -8.07 18.27
CA VAL A 98 -4.95 -9.25 17.95
C VAL A 98 -5.01 -10.24 19.12
N ALA A 99 -3.96 -10.34 19.94
CA ALA A 99 -3.90 -11.20 21.11
C ALA A 99 -4.62 -10.66 22.36
N GLY A 100 -5.15 -9.44 22.34
CA GLY A 100 -5.86 -8.85 23.49
C GLY A 100 -5.26 -7.55 24.05
N GLY A 101 -4.15 -7.05 23.50
CA GLY A 101 -3.50 -5.81 23.93
C GLY A 101 -4.27 -4.53 23.61
N ASP A 102 -3.85 -3.41 24.21
CA ASP A 102 -4.40 -2.07 23.94
C ASP A 102 -3.93 -1.56 22.55
N LEU A 103 -4.65 -0.60 21.97
CA LEU A 103 -4.20 0.17 20.81
C LEU A 103 -2.97 1.03 21.16
N LEU A 104 -2.84 1.45 22.42
CA LEU A 104 -1.64 2.11 22.94
C LEU A 104 -0.51 1.10 23.18
N GLY A 105 0.73 1.56 23.09
CA GLY A 105 1.92 0.74 23.36
C GLY A 105 2.98 0.79 22.26
N TYR A 106 2.60 1.19 21.04
CA TYR A 106 3.57 1.46 19.98
C TYR A 106 4.21 2.84 20.17
N THR A 107 5.54 2.88 20.21
CA THR A 107 6.33 4.12 20.24
C THR A 107 7.30 4.16 19.05
N ALA A 108 7.15 5.18 18.21
CA ALA A 108 7.99 5.41 17.05
C ALA A 108 9.28 6.19 17.39
N GLU A 109 9.89 5.91 18.55
CA GLU A 109 11.07 6.64 19.02
C GLU A 109 12.31 6.34 18.19
N ARG A 110 13.05 7.40 17.85
CA ARG A 110 14.33 7.26 17.13
C ARG A 110 15.30 6.47 17.99
N LYS A 111 16.07 5.61 17.33
CA LYS A 111 17.10 4.79 17.97
C LYS A 111 18.47 5.27 17.52
N ALA A 112 19.42 5.33 18.45
CA ALA A 112 20.82 5.53 18.10
C ALA A 112 21.34 4.25 17.41
N GLN A 113 21.77 4.37 16.17
CA GLN A 113 22.30 3.27 15.40
C GLN A 113 23.80 3.44 15.21
N SER A 114 24.56 2.39 15.53
CA SER A 114 26.01 2.37 15.28
C SER A 114 26.27 2.44 13.78
N THR A 115 27.22 3.27 13.37
CA THR A 115 27.68 3.33 11.98
C THR A 115 28.64 2.19 11.63
N GLY A 116 29.03 1.36 12.62
CA GLY A 116 30.07 0.35 12.48
C GLY A 116 31.50 0.93 12.45
N CYS A 117 31.65 2.26 12.47
CA CYS A 117 32.93 2.95 12.54
C CYS A 117 33.19 3.42 13.98
N THR A 118 34.25 2.92 14.62
CA THR A 118 34.60 3.25 16.01
C THR A 118 34.93 4.73 16.23
N ALA A 119 35.32 5.46 15.17
CA ALA A 119 35.62 6.89 15.22
C ALA A 119 34.39 7.80 15.02
N SER A 120 33.21 7.22 14.76
CA SER A 120 31.98 7.96 14.44
C SER A 120 30.97 7.79 15.57
N MET A 121 30.31 8.90 15.96
CA MET A 121 29.20 8.82 16.90
C MET A 121 28.02 8.05 16.26
N PRO A 122 27.24 7.31 17.05
CA PRO A 122 25.98 6.73 16.58
C PRO A 122 25.09 7.78 15.94
N VAL A 123 24.41 7.41 14.87
CA VAL A 123 23.49 8.30 14.16
C VAL A 123 22.08 8.03 14.65
N GLU A 124 21.27 9.07 14.81
CA GLU A 124 19.84 8.89 15.05
C GLU A 124 19.17 8.30 13.81
N ALA A 125 18.66 7.08 13.93
CA ALA A 125 17.84 6.42 12.93
C ALA A 125 16.36 6.45 13.35
N ASN A 126 15.46 6.35 12.37
CA ASN A 126 14.04 6.13 12.65
C ASN A 126 13.84 4.76 13.34
N CYS A 127 12.72 4.63 14.06
CA CYS A 127 12.35 3.38 14.75
C CYS A 127 12.24 2.17 13.82
N GLU A 128 11.74 2.40 12.60
CA GLU A 128 11.49 1.39 11.58
C GLU A 128 12.42 1.63 10.38
N ASP A 129 12.90 0.54 9.78
CA ASP A 129 13.65 0.62 8.54
C ASP A 129 12.75 1.09 7.39
N ARG A 130 13.31 1.90 6.49
CA ARG A 130 12.61 2.29 5.27
C ARG A 130 12.81 1.17 4.24
N ASN A 131 11.94 0.17 4.28
CA ASN A 131 11.98 -0.91 3.30
C ASN A 131 11.73 -0.38 1.88
N ARG A 132 12.74 -0.50 1.02
CA ARG A 132 12.69 -0.03 -0.38
C ARG A 132 12.09 -1.04 -1.36
N THR A 133 11.79 -2.24 -0.88
CA THR A 133 11.28 -3.38 -1.67
C THR A 133 9.77 -3.54 -1.57
N ALA A 134 9.16 -2.98 -0.52
CA ALA A 134 7.72 -2.98 -0.32
C ALA A 134 7.02 -1.99 -1.28
N PRO A 135 5.79 -2.28 -1.75
CA PRO A 135 4.96 -1.33 -2.48
C PRO A 135 4.47 -0.15 -1.65
N PHE A 136 4.12 -0.38 -0.37
CA PHE A 136 3.64 0.62 0.60
C PHE A 136 4.48 0.66 1.89
N PRO A 137 5.73 1.16 1.87
CA PRO A 137 6.49 1.39 3.08
C PRO A 137 6.06 2.65 3.83
N PHE A 138 6.05 2.52 5.14
CA PHE A 138 5.91 3.62 6.07
C PHE A 138 7.18 4.47 6.07
N CYS A 139 7.00 5.79 5.92
CA CYS A 139 8.08 6.77 5.83
C CYS A 139 7.98 7.81 6.95
N GLY A 140 7.67 7.36 8.16
CA GLY A 140 7.67 8.13 9.42
C GLY A 140 6.42 8.96 9.69
N ASN A 141 5.83 9.58 8.66
CA ASN A 141 4.58 10.36 8.79
C ASN A 141 3.61 10.19 7.60
N ARG A 142 3.87 9.21 6.74
CA ARG A 142 3.16 8.97 5.48
C ARG A 142 3.52 7.58 4.95
N PHE A 143 2.75 7.10 3.98
CA PHE A 143 3.13 5.93 3.19
C PHE A 143 3.62 6.37 1.80
N GLU A 144 4.49 5.57 1.19
CA GLU A 144 5.00 5.82 -0.15
C GLU A 144 4.48 4.73 -1.09
N PHE A 145 3.64 5.05 -2.08
CA PHE A 145 3.26 4.08 -3.11
C PHE A 145 4.34 4.03 -4.20
N ARG A 146 5.20 3.02 -4.11
CA ARG A 146 6.43 2.90 -4.93
C ARG A 146 6.20 2.26 -6.31
N ALA A 147 5.09 1.56 -6.48
CA ALA A 147 4.80 0.82 -7.71
C ALA A 147 4.39 1.73 -8.89
N VAL A 148 4.12 3.02 -8.65
CA VAL A 148 3.70 3.98 -9.68
C VAL A 148 4.82 4.21 -10.72
N GLY A 149 4.47 4.03 -12.00
CA GLY A 149 5.36 4.25 -13.13
C GLY A 149 5.68 5.74 -13.38
N SER A 150 6.84 6.03 -13.96
CA SER A 150 7.30 7.40 -14.25
C SER A 150 6.42 8.15 -15.26
N SER A 151 5.81 7.43 -16.22
CA SER A 151 4.92 7.97 -17.23
C SER A 151 3.52 8.28 -16.69
N GLN A 152 3.08 7.53 -15.68
CA GLN A 152 1.69 7.53 -15.24
C GLN A 152 1.26 8.86 -14.60
N ASN A 153 0.02 9.27 -14.85
CA ASN A 153 -0.60 10.37 -14.11
C ASN A 153 -0.83 9.94 -12.66
N CYS A 154 -0.28 10.67 -11.70
CA CYS A 154 -0.38 10.33 -10.28
C CYS A 154 -1.80 10.39 -9.72
N ALA A 155 -2.71 11.14 -10.37
CA ALA A 155 -4.09 11.25 -9.96
C ALA A 155 -4.77 9.87 -9.87
N PHE A 156 -4.49 8.95 -10.81
CA PHE A 156 -5.14 7.65 -10.85
C PHE A 156 -4.70 6.73 -9.68
N PRO A 157 -3.39 6.48 -9.43
CA PRO A 157 -2.93 5.79 -8.23
C PRO A 157 -3.36 6.43 -6.91
N VAL A 158 -3.32 7.77 -6.81
CA VAL A 158 -3.69 8.47 -5.58
C VAL A 158 -5.20 8.38 -5.32
N MET A 159 -6.03 8.43 -6.37
CA MET A 159 -7.47 8.19 -6.26
C MET A 159 -7.77 6.79 -5.71
N LEU A 160 -7.02 5.76 -6.14
CA LEU A 160 -7.14 4.43 -5.54
C LEU A 160 -6.71 4.39 -4.08
N CYS A 161 -5.57 5.02 -3.71
CA CYS A 161 -5.17 5.13 -2.29
C CYS A 161 -6.29 5.75 -1.44
N ASN A 162 -6.92 6.81 -1.93
CA ASN A 162 -8.03 7.47 -1.26
C ASN A 162 -9.25 6.55 -1.15
N ALA A 163 -9.65 5.87 -2.23
CA ALA A 163 -10.82 4.99 -2.26
C ALA A 163 -10.67 3.79 -1.30
N VAL A 164 -9.52 3.12 -1.30
CA VAL A 164 -9.28 1.97 -0.41
C VAL A 164 -9.17 2.39 1.06
N MET A 165 -8.59 3.56 1.33
CA MET A 165 -8.55 4.13 2.67
C MET A 165 -9.95 4.48 3.18
N ALA A 166 -10.77 5.12 2.35
CA ALA A 166 -12.16 5.45 2.67
C ALA A 166 -12.98 4.19 2.95
N ALA A 167 -12.78 3.11 2.17
CA ALA A 167 -13.41 1.83 2.43
C ALA A 167 -13.01 1.22 3.78
N GLY A 168 -11.73 1.31 4.17
CA GLY A 168 -11.26 0.90 5.48
C GLY A 168 -11.87 1.71 6.62
N MET A 169 -11.93 3.03 6.47
CA MET A 169 -12.58 3.90 7.46
C MET A 169 -14.07 3.56 7.62
N ALA A 170 -14.78 3.37 6.51
CA ALA A 170 -16.19 3.00 6.52
C ALA A 170 -16.43 1.63 7.17
N HIS A 171 -15.53 0.67 6.97
CA HIS A 171 -15.60 -0.64 7.62
C HIS A 171 -15.45 -0.53 9.13
N VAL A 172 -14.40 0.15 9.62
CA VAL A 172 -14.16 0.33 11.06
C VAL A 172 -15.30 1.13 11.70
N ALA A 173 -15.77 2.20 11.05
CA ALA A 173 -16.90 2.99 11.52
C ALA A 173 -18.16 2.13 11.69
N ARG A 174 -18.48 1.27 10.72
CA ARG A 174 -19.63 0.37 10.79
C ARG A 174 -19.55 -0.61 11.95
N LEU A 175 -18.36 -1.16 12.25
CA LEU A 175 -18.18 -2.03 13.41
C LEU A 175 -18.48 -1.28 14.72
N ILE A 176 -18.01 -0.04 14.83
CA ILE A 176 -18.21 0.80 16.02
C ILE A 176 -19.70 1.20 16.16
N GLU A 177 -20.33 1.65 15.08
CA GLU A 177 -21.76 1.98 15.05
C GLU A 177 -22.64 0.75 15.36
N GLY A 178 -22.15 -0.45 15.02
CA GLY A 178 -22.78 -1.73 15.37
C GLY A 178 -22.62 -2.14 16.83
N GLY A 179 -21.93 -1.35 17.66
CA GLY A 179 -21.76 -1.57 19.10
C GLY A 179 -20.44 -2.22 19.51
N THR A 180 -19.54 -2.53 18.57
CA THR A 180 -18.20 -3.01 18.89
C THR A 180 -17.36 -1.88 19.47
N SER A 181 -16.58 -2.13 20.52
CA SER A 181 -15.67 -1.12 21.06
C SER A 181 -14.65 -0.67 19.99
N HIS A 182 -14.16 0.57 20.06
CA HIS A 182 -13.14 1.07 19.11
C HIS A 182 -11.92 0.14 19.03
N ARG A 183 -11.44 -0.33 20.19
CA ARG A 183 -10.32 -1.25 20.29
C ARG A 183 -10.61 -2.58 19.60
N ASP A 184 -11.79 -3.17 19.84
CA ASP A 184 -12.14 -4.47 19.27
C ASP A 184 -12.44 -4.39 17.78
N ALA A 185 -13.00 -3.28 17.29
CA ALA A 185 -13.19 -3.04 15.86
C ALA A 185 -11.84 -3.00 15.12
N VAL A 186 -10.85 -2.31 15.68
CA VAL A 186 -9.48 -2.25 15.14
C VAL A 186 -8.80 -3.63 15.21
N ALA A 187 -8.91 -4.33 16.34
CA ALA A 187 -8.33 -5.66 16.51
C ALA A 187 -8.93 -6.69 15.54
N GLN A 188 -10.26 -6.66 15.35
CA GLN A 188 -10.95 -7.50 14.36
C GLN A 188 -10.46 -7.18 12.94
N THR A 189 -10.39 -5.90 12.59
CA THR A 189 -9.91 -5.45 11.27
C THR A 189 -8.49 -5.95 11.00
N PHE A 190 -7.57 -5.86 11.98
CA PHE A 190 -6.24 -6.43 11.84
C PHE A 190 -6.25 -7.94 11.74
N LYS A 191 -7.01 -8.64 12.59
CA LYS A 191 -7.07 -10.11 12.58
C LYS A 191 -7.43 -10.65 11.19
N GLU A 192 -8.36 -10.01 10.51
CA GLU A 192 -8.85 -10.41 9.19
C GLU A 192 -7.89 -10.01 8.05
N ASN A 193 -7.17 -8.89 8.18
CA ASN A 193 -6.46 -8.27 7.05
C ASN A 193 -4.92 -8.20 7.20
N ARG A 194 -4.35 -8.56 8.36
CA ARG A 194 -2.91 -8.45 8.64
C ARG A 194 -2.01 -9.30 7.74
N HIS A 195 -2.54 -10.24 6.98
CA HIS A 195 -1.75 -11.05 6.04
C HIS A 195 -1.16 -10.21 4.89
N VAL A 196 -1.73 -9.03 4.60
CA VAL A 196 -1.15 -8.03 3.68
C VAL A 196 0.07 -7.31 4.26
N ILE A 197 0.28 -7.38 5.59
CA ILE A 197 1.45 -6.80 6.26
C ILE A 197 2.65 -7.73 6.05
N PHE A 198 3.69 -7.19 5.42
CA PHE A 198 4.91 -7.93 5.15
C PHE A 198 6.13 -7.05 5.45
N THR A 199 6.92 -7.47 6.42
CA THR A 199 8.15 -6.78 6.85
C THR A 199 9.43 -7.44 6.33
N GLY A 200 9.31 -8.45 5.47
CA GLY A 200 10.47 -9.13 4.88
C GLY A 200 11.05 -8.44 3.63
N ASN A 201 11.94 -9.17 2.95
CA ASN A 201 12.54 -8.74 1.69
C ASN A 201 11.63 -9.10 0.50
N GLY A 202 11.03 -8.09 -0.14
CA GLY A 202 10.13 -8.26 -1.28
C GLY A 202 10.80 -8.74 -2.57
N TYR A 203 12.15 -8.73 -2.65
CA TYR A 203 12.89 -9.25 -3.80
C TYR A 203 13.33 -10.70 -3.64
N SER A 204 13.06 -11.33 -2.50
CA SER A 204 13.39 -12.73 -2.32
C SER A 204 12.52 -13.62 -3.18
N ASP A 205 13.11 -14.68 -3.76
CA ASP A 205 12.39 -15.69 -4.53
C ASP A 205 11.35 -16.46 -3.68
N VAL A 206 11.46 -16.42 -2.34
CA VAL A 206 10.46 -17.00 -1.45
C VAL A 206 9.21 -16.12 -1.28
N TRP A 207 9.31 -14.81 -1.53
CA TRP A 207 8.19 -13.88 -1.30
C TRP A 207 6.98 -14.20 -2.19
N PRO A 208 7.10 -14.47 -3.50
CA PRO A 208 5.96 -14.89 -4.31
C PRO A 208 5.25 -16.16 -3.82
N LEU A 209 6.00 -17.13 -3.29
CA LEU A 209 5.43 -18.37 -2.74
C LEU A 209 4.67 -18.08 -1.44
N GLU A 210 5.27 -17.28 -0.56
CA GLU A 210 4.66 -16.86 0.70
C GLU A 210 3.41 -16.00 0.48
N ALA A 211 3.47 -15.04 -0.45
CA ALA A 211 2.35 -14.21 -0.83
C ALA A 211 1.16 -15.04 -1.31
N SER A 212 1.41 -16.06 -2.13
CA SER A 212 0.37 -17.00 -2.57
C SER A 212 -0.25 -17.76 -1.40
N MET A 213 0.55 -18.28 -0.46
CA MET A 213 0.04 -18.93 0.77
C MET A 213 -0.78 -17.99 1.64
N ARG A 214 -0.43 -16.69 1.65
CA ARG A 214 -1.16 -15.63 2.35
C ARG A 214 -2.43 -15.18 1.61
N GLY A 215 -2.66 -15.65 0.38
CA GLY A 215 -3.79 -15.24 -0.47
C GLY A 215 -3.61 -13.88 -1.17
N LEU A 216 -2.39 -13.35 -1.25
CA LEU A 216 -2.09 -12.10 -1.95
C LEU A 216 -1.88 -12.37 -3.44
N PRO A 217 -2.60 -11.66 -4.33
CA PRO A 217 -2.48 -11.87 -5.77
C PRO A 217 -1.14 -11.36 -6.30
N ASN A 218 -0.62 -12.03 -7.33
CA ASN A 218 0.57 -11.64 -8.07
C ASN A 218 0.24 -11.53 -9.56
N LEU A 219 -0.47 -10.46 -9.94
CA LEU A 219 -0.83 -10.20 -11.34
C LEU A 219 0.38 -9.56 -12.02
N ARG A 220 1.16 -10.38 -12.71
CA ARG A 220 2.50 -10.00 -13.20
C ARG A 220 2.39 -9.04 -14.37
N THR A 221 1.40 -9.27 -15.24
CA THR A 221 1.25 -8.49 -16.46
C THR A 221 0.09 -7.49 -16.35
N THR A 222 0.17 -6.42 -17.13
CA THR A 222 -0.88 -5.42 -17.23
C THR A 222 -2.21 -6.00 -17.71
N PRO A 223 -2.28 -6.90 -18.71
CA PRO A 223 -3.54 -7.55 -19.09
C PRO A 223 -4.19 -8.37 -17.98
N GLU A 224 -3.39 -9.11 -17.20
CA GLU A 224 -3.86 -9.84 -16.01
C GLU A 224 -4.42 -8.89 -14.95
N ALA A 225 -3.73 -7.78 -14.70
CA ALA A 225 -4.20 -6.75 -13.78
C ALA A 225 -5.52 -6.14 -14.27
N ILE A 226 -5.57 -5.60 -15.49
CA ILE A 226 -6.75 -4.93 -16.06
C ILE A 226 -7.97 -5.85 -16.06
N ALA A 227 -7.81 -7.17 -16.22
CA ALA A 227 -8.90 -8.13 -16.17
C ALA A 227 -9.70 -8.08 -14.85
N ALA A 228 -9.04 -7.73 -13.74
CA ALA A 228 -9.65 -7.63 -12.42
C ALA A 228 -10.28 -6.24 -12.13
N TRP A 229 -10.03 -5.23 -12.96
CA TRP A 229 -10.43 -3.83 -12.70
C TRP A 229 -11.93 -3.68 -12.45
N ASP A 230 -12.75 -4.27 -13.30
CA ASP A 230 -14.21 -4.15 -13.32
C ASP A 230 -14.90 -5.31 -12.57
N SER A 231 -14.17 -6.01 -11.69
CA SER A 231 -14.75 -7.05 -10.84
C SER A 231 -15.92 -6.50 -10.02
N VAL A 232 -16.86 -7.38 -9.64
CA VAL A 232 -18.05 -7.01 -8.84
C VAL A 232 -17.66 -6.24 -7.58
N LYS A 233 -16.57 -6.66 -6.93
CA LYS A 233 -16.00 -6.03 -5.74
C LYS A 233 -15.53 -4.60 -6.00
N ASN A 234 -14.78 -4.37 -7.08
CA ASN A 234 -14.25 -3.05 -7.41
C ASN A 234 -15.34 -2.09 -7.89
N LYS A 235 -16.30 -2.57 -8.70
CA LYS A 235 -17.50 -1.79 -9.07
C LYS A 235 -18.27 -1.34 -7.83
N ALA A 236 -18.47 -2.25 -6.87
CA ALA A 236 -19.13 -1.93 -5.61
C ALA A 236 -18.35 -0.88 -4.79
N LEU A 237 -17.02 -0.98 -4.72
CA LEU A 237 -16.17 0.02 -4.08
C LEU A 237 -16.38 1.40 -4.71
N PHE A 238 -16.18 1.52 -6.02
CA PHE A 238 -16.22 2.81 -6.71
C PHE A 238 -17.60 3.44 -6.63
N ARG A 239 -18.67 2.64 -6.79
CA ARG A 239 -20.04 3.12 -6.66
C ARG A 239 -20.33 3.61 -5.25
N THR A 240 -19.94 2.85 -4.23
CA THR A 240 -20.20 3.20 -2.83
C THR A 240 -19.44 4.45 -2.41
N MET A 241 -18.22 4.64 -2.93
CA MET A 241 -17.40 5.82 -2.65
C MET A 241 -17.71 7.01 -3.56
N GLY A 242 -18.64 6.88 -4.51
CA GLY A 242 -19.00 7.95 -5.44
C GLY A 242 -17.87 8.34 -6.41
N VAL A 243 -16.98 7.39 -6.73
CA VAL A 243 -15.80 7.61 -7.59
C VAL A 243 -16.13 7.34 -9.06
N PHE A 244 -16.76 6.21 -9.35
CA PHE A 244 -17.21 5.82 -10.68
C PHE A 244 -18.56 5.11 -10.60
N THR A 245 -19.35 5.26 -11.66
CA THR A 245 -20.46 4.37 -12.01
C THR A 245 -19.93 3.03 -12.53
N ASN A 246 -20.82 2.05 -12.72
CA ASN A 246 -20.43 0.76 -13.28
C ASN A 246 -19.94 0.91 -14.72
N GLU A 247 -20.64 1.74 -15.49
CA GLU A 247 -20.38 2.05 -16.88
C GLU A 247 -19.04 2.77 -17.04
N GLU A 248 -18.74 3.75 -16.17
CA GLU A 248 -17.42 4.41 -16.15
C GLU A 248 -16.31 3.44 -15.75
N THR A 249 -16.56 2.52 -14.80
CA THR A 249 -15.57 1.51 -14.41
C THR A 249 -15.23 0.59 -15.58
N GLU A 250 -16.22 0.14 -16.35
CA GLU A 250 -16.03 -0.65 -17.57
C GLU A 250 -15.31 0.15 -18.67
N ALA A 251 -15.71 1.40 -18.89
CA ALA A 251 -15.06 2.27 -19.86
C ALA A 251 -13.56 2.48 -19.54
N VAL A 252 -13.21 2.68 -18.27
CA VAL A 252 -11.80 2.77 -17.85
C VAL A 252 -11.04 1.49 -18.18
N LYS A 253 -11.63 0.29 -17.98
CA LYS A 253 -11.01 -0.98 -18.38
C LYS A 253 -10.69 -1.02 -19.87
N HIS A 254 -11.64 -0.61 -20.71
CA HIS A 254 -11.45 -0.57 -22.16
C HIS A 254 -10.31 0.39 -22.55
N ILE A 255 -10.29 1.59 -21.98
CA ILE A 255 -9.22 2.57 -22.21
C ILE A 255 -7.85 2.03 -21.76
N MET A 256 -7.78 1.33 -20.63
CA MET A 256 -6.54 0.72 -20.16
C MET A 256 -6.02 -0.35 -21.15
N TYR A 257 -6.89 -1.20 -21.69
CA TYR A 257 -6.50 -2.17 -22.72
C TYR A 257 -6.08 -1.49 -24.03
N GLU A 258 -6.83 -0.50 -24.49
CA GLU A 258 -6.52 0.24 -25.71
C GLU A 258 -5.14 0.92 -25.62
N ASN A 259 -4.86 1.58 -24.50
CA ASN A 259 -3.55 2.18 -24.24
C ASN A 259 -2.44 1.14 -24.26
N TYR A 260 -2.63 0.00 -23.58
CA TYR A 260 -1.64 -1.07 -23.54
C TYR A 260 -1.34 -1.65 -24.93
N ILE A 261 -2.40 -1.98 -25.69
CA ILE A 261 -2.29 -2.54 -27.04
C ILE A 261 -1.62 -1.53 -27.98
N THR A 262 -2.01 -0.25 -27.91
CA THR A 262 -1.46 0.81 -28.74
C THR A 262 0.04 0.98 -28.48
N SER A 263 0.46 1.07 -27.20
CA SER A 263 1.87 1.17 -26.84
C SER A 263 2.69 0.01 -27.38
N LEU A 264 2.26 -1.24 -27.14
CA LEU A 264 2.99 -2.41 -27.63
C LEU A 264 2.99 -2.54 -29.16
N THR A 265 1.90 -2.14 -29.83
CA THR A 265 1.83 -2.16 -31.30
C THR A 265 2.86 -1.20 -31.89
N VAL A 266 3.06 -0.02 -31.29
CA VAL A 266 4.09 0.93 -31.71
C VAL A 266 5.50 0.41 -31.41
N GLU A 267 5.72 -0.28 -30.28
CA GLU A 267 7.03 -0.84 -29.93
C GLU A 267 7.46 -2.02 -30.82
N VAL A 268 6.50 -2.78 -31.34
CA VAL A 268 6.75 -3.94 -32.21
C VAL A 268 6.99 -3.53 -33.67
N ASN A 269 6.38 -2.43 -34.13
CA ASN A 269 6.53 -1.92 -35.50
C ASN A 269 7.85 -1.17 -35.72
#